data_AF-A0A7C4XDB3-F1
#
_entry.id   AF-A0A7C4XDB3-F1
#
_cell.length_a   1.000
_cell.length_b   1.000
_cell.length_c   1.000
_cell.angle_alpha   90.00
_cell.angle_beta   90.00
_cell.angle_gamma   90.00
#
_symmetry.space_group_name_H-M   'P 1'
#
loop_
_entity.id
_entity.type
_entity.pdbx_description
1 polymer ?
#
loop_
_entity_poly.entity_id
_entity_poly.type
_entity_poly.pdbx_seq_one_letter_code
_entity_poly.pdbx_strand_id
1 'polypeptide(L)'
;MYPVPLHFDLRKVVFCLQKIALLEGKRLGDVNIVFCNNPYIYRLNVEYLKHFYPTDVITFDYSSYPVVAGDIFIGVDVVRANAQRFSVTFQAELLRVIFHGLLHLCGYKDKTKAQRLQMRRKEDYYLKLFTDYAD
;
A
#
# COMPACT_ATOMS: atom_id res chain seq x y z
N MET A 1 -5.06 -0.74 -17.08
CA MET A 1 -3.89 -0.94 -16.22
C MET A 1 -2.94 0.21 -16.45
N TYR A 2 -2.44 0.86 -15.40
CA TYR A 2 -1.45 1.94 -15.52
C TYR A 2 -0.04 1.33 -15.64
N PRO A 3 0.89 1.87 -16.44
CA PRO A 3 2.25 1.35 -16.50
C PRO A 3 2.92 1.44 -15.13
N VAL A 4 3.76 0.46 -14.81
CA VAL A 4 4.61 0.51 -13.60
C VAL A 4 5.43 1.80 -13.64
N PRO A 5 5.52 2.57 -12.54
CA PRO A 5 6.31 3.79 -12.52
C PRO A 5 7.77 3.53 -12.94
N LEU A 6 8.32 4.35 -13.85
CA LEU A 6 9.72 4.25 -14.28
C LEU A 6 10.65 4.43 -13.06
N HIS A 7 11.66 3.56 -12.93
CA HIS A 7 12.61 3.44 -11.80
C HIS A 7 12.11 2.68 -10.56
N PHE A 8 11.00 1.94 -10.66
CA PHE A 8 10.51 1.09 -9.59
C PHE A 8 11.18 -0.31 -9.60
N ASP A 9 12.09 -0.56 -8.66
CA ASP A 9 12.74 -1.88 -8.53
C ASP A 9 11.82 -2.87 -7.79
N LEU A 10 11.17 -3.74 -8.57
CA LEU A 10 10.26 -4.77 -8.06
C LEU A 10 10.94 -5.73 -7.08
N ARG A 11 12.24 -6.04 -7.25
CA ARG A 11 12.95 -6.98 -6.37
C ARG A 11 13.11 -6.40 -4.97
N LYS A 12 13.44 -5.11 -4.92
CA LYS A 12 13.53 -4.33 -3.68
C LYS A 12 12.19 -4.31 -2.94
N VAL A 13 11.09 -4.07 -3.65
CA VAL A 13 9.74 -4.02 -3.06
C VAL A 13 9.32 -5.38 -2.52
N VAL A 14 9.50 -6.46 -3.30
CA VAL A 14 9.20 -7.82 -2.85
C VAL A 14 9.99 -8.17 -1.59
N PHE A 15 11.27 -7.81 -1.53
CA PHE A 15 12.09 -7.99 -0.33
C PHE A 15 11.49 -7.25 0.89
N CYS A 16 11.09 -5.98 0.74
CA CYS A 16 10.44 -5.22 1.80
C CYS A 16 9.15 -5.90 2.27
N LEU A 17 8.27 -6.33 1.36
CA LEU A 17 7.01 -6.99 1.71
C LEU A 17 7.24 -8.30 2.48
N GLN A 18 8.21 -9.11 2.06
CA GLN A 18 8.59 -10.34 2.76
C GLN A 18 9.07 -10.05 4.18
N LYS A 19 9.89 -9.02 4.36
CA LYS A 19 10.40 -8.61 5.67
C LYS A 19 9.32 -8.03 6.57
N ILE A 20 8.43 -7.20 6.04
CA ILE A 20 7.29 -6.65 6.79
C ILE A 20 6.38 -7.79 7.26
N ALA A 21 6.00 -8.70 6.36
CA ALA A 21 5.15 -9.84 6.73
C ALA A 21 5.79 -10.65 7.87
N LEU A 22 7.09 -10.95 7.77
CA LEU A 22 7.83 -11.67 8.81
C LEU A 22 7.85 -10.92 10.16
N LEU A 23 8.10 -9.60 10.14
CA LEU A 23 8.13 -8.75 11.34
C LEU A 23 6.75 -8.60 12.00
N GLU A 24 5.67 -8.74 11.22
CA GLU A 24 4.29 -8.82 11.73
C GLU A 24 3.88 -10.25 12.14
N GLY A 25 4.81 -11.20 12.17
CA GLY A 25 4.55 -12.59 12.57
C GLY A 25 3.74 -13.38 11.53
N LYS A 26 3.83 -12.99 10.26
CA LYS A 26 3.12 -13.59 9.12
C LYS A 26 4.09 -14.16 8.09
N ARG A 27 3.56 -14.90 7.12
CA ARG A 27 4.29 -15.36 5.93
C ARG A 27 3.69 -14.72 4.68
N LEU A 28 4.52 -14.11 3.83
CA LEU A 28 4.05 -13.57 2.55
C LEU A 28 3.59 -14.71 1.63
N GLY A 29 2.35 -14.67 1.18
CA GLY A 29 1.80 -15.52 0.13
C GLY A 29 1.61 -14.75 -1.17
N ASP A 30 0.58 -15.09 -1.94
CA ASP A 30 0.27 -14.45 -3.21
C ASP A 30 -0.33 -13.06 -2.97
N VAL A 31 0.49 -12.02 -3.19
CA VAL A 31 0.08 -10.62 -3.12
C VAL A 31 0.25 -9.97 -4.49
N ASN A 32 -0.84 -9.51 -5.08
CA ASN A 32 -0.82 -8.79 -6.34
C ASN A 32 -0.85 -7.28 -6.08
N ILE A 33 0.02 -6.52 -6.74
CA ILE A 33 -0.01 -5.06 -6.72
C ILE A 33 -0.46 -4.57 -8.09
N VAL A 34 -1.58 -3.86 -8.14
CA VAL A 34 -2.21 -3.40 -9.39
C VAL A 34 -2.20 -1.88 -9.45
N PHE A 35 -1.40 -1.32 -10.35
CA PHE A 35 -1.35 0.13 -10.57
C PHE A 35 -2.52 0.61 -11.44
N CYS A 36 -3.21 1.61 -10.92
CA CYS A 36 -4.49 2.11 -11.42
C CYS A 36 -4.39 3.60 -11.75
N ASN A 37 -5.05 4.01 -12.83
CA ASN A 37 -5.36 5.43 -13.07
C ASN A 37 -6.58 5.85 -12.25
N ASN A 38 -6.81 7.16 -12.15
CA ASN A 38 -7.97 7.71 -11.44
C ASN A 38 -9.32 7.11 -11.87
N PRO A 39 -9.66 7.00 -13.18
CA PRO A 39 -10.93 6.41 -13.59
C PRO A 39 -11.12 4.96 -13.14
N TYR A 40 -10.06 4.14 -13.13
CA TYR A 40 -10.16 2.75 -12.73
C TYR A 40 -10.31 2.60 -11.22
N ILE A 41 -9.48 3.26 -10.41
CA ILE A 41 -9.60 3.15 -8.95
C ILE A 41 -10.87 3.81 -8.41
N TYR A 42 -11.35 4.88 -9.05
CA TYR A 42 -12.66 5.46 -8.75
C TYR A 42 -13.78 4.44 -8.91
N ARG A 43 -13.82 3.71 -10.04
CA ARG A 43 -14.84 2.68 -10.28
C ARG A 43 -14.81 1.60 -9.21
N LEU A 44 -13.62 1.10 -8.86
CA LEU A 44 -13.48 0.11 -7.78
C LEU A 44 -13.96 0.65 -6.42
N ASN A 45 -13.64 1.91 -6.08
CA ASN A 45 -14.03 2.51 -4.82
C ASN A 45 -15.56 2.69 -4.71
N VAL A 46 -16.21 2.98 -5.85
CA VAL A 46 -17.68 3.04 -5.92
C VAL A 46 -18.29 1.64 -5.82
N GLU A 47 -17.83 0.71 -6.65
CA GLU A 47 -18.42 -0.63 -6.79
C GLU A 47 -18.32 -1.45 -5.50
N TYR A 48 -17.16 -1.44 -4.84
CA TYR A 48 -16.89 -2.31 -3.68
C TYR A 48 -17.04 -1.61 -2.34
N LEU A 49 -16.80 -0.28 -2.27
CA LEU A 49 -16.77 0.47 -1.00
C LEU A 49 -17.82 1.57 -0.91
N LYS A 50 -18.60 1.83 -1.98
CA LYS A 50 -19.63 2.88 -2.05
C LYS A 50 -19.08 4.29 -1.77
N HIS A 51 -17.83 4.53 -2.14
CA HIS A 51 -17.14 5.81 -1.98
C HIS A 51 -16.99 6.50 -3.34
N PHE A 52 -17.52 7.72 -3.46
CA PHE A 52 -17.59 8.46 -4.73
C PHE A 52 -16.39 9.40 -4.95
N TYR A 53 -15.18 8.88 -4.77
CA TYR A 53 -13.92 9.61 -5.00
C TYR A 53 -12.76 8.64 -5.33
N PRO A 54 -11.73 9.06 -6.08
CA PRO A 54 -10.53 8.24 -6.26
C PRO A 54 -9.73 8.17 -4.96
N THR A 55 -9.18 7.00 -4.65
CA THR A 55 -8.36 6.77 -3.45
C THR A 55 -6.94 6.35 -3.86
N ASP A 56 -6.00 6.41 -2.91
CA ASP A 56 -4.61 5.96 -3.12
C ASP A 56 -4.48 4.43 -3.06
N VAL A 57 -5.27 3.75 -2.22
CA VAL A 57 -5.26 2.29 -2.11
C VAL A 57 -6.64 1.67 -1.85
N ILE A 58 -6.86 0.49 -2.44
CA ILE A 58 -7.92 -0.45 -2.09
C ILE A 58 -7.28 -1.82 -1.92
N THR A 59 -7.63 -2.53 -0.85
CA THR A 59 -7.09 -3.86 -0.56
C THR A 59 -8.22 -4.88 -0.51
N PHE A 60 -8.06 -5.99 -1.24
CA PHE A 60 -8.93 -7.17 -1.11
C PHE A 60 -8.14 -8.28 -0.43
N ASP A 61 -8.65 -8.70 0.72
CA ASP A 61 -7.96 -9.64 1.61
C ASP A 61 -8.38 -11.09 1.32
N TYR A 62 -7.39 -11.93 0.98
CA TYR A 62 -7.51 -13.38 0.77
C TYR A 62 -6.67 -14.16 1.78
N SER A 63 -6.18 -13.50 2.84
CA SER A 63 -5.23 -14.05 3.80
C SER A 63 -5.83 -15.23 4.58
N SER A 64 -5.00 -16.22 4.85
CA SER A 64 -5.33 -17.37 5.71
C SER A 64 -4.19 -17.61 6.67
N TYR A 65 -4.44 -17.37 7.97
CA TYR A 65 -3.39 -17.35 8.99
C TYR A 65 -2.51 -18.62 8.93
N PRO A 66 -1.15 -18.49 8.93
CA PRO A 66 -0.37 -17.27 9.09
C PRO A 66 0.01 -16.56 7.78
N VAL A 67 -0.55 -16.96 6.65
CA VAL A 67 -0.24 -16.45 5.31
C VAL A 67 -1.02 -15.17 5.01
N VAL A 68 -0.33 -14.13 4.52
CA VAL A 68 -0.96 -12.93 3.96
C VAL A 68 -1.03 -13.03 2.44
N ALA A 69 -2.22 -12.85 1.89
CA ALA A 69 -2.50 -12.94 0.46
C ALA A 69 -3.62 -11.97 0.08
N GLY A 70 -3.58 -11.38 -1.10
CA GLY A 70 -4.54 -10.35 -1.46
C GLY A 70 -4.17 -9.51 -2.67
N ASP A 71 -5.10 -8.67 -3.09
CA ASP A 71 -4.88 -7.70 -4.14
C ASP A 71 -4.80 -6.28 -3.55
N ILE A 72 -3.73 -5.54 -3.89
CA ILE A 72 -3.50 -4.16 -3.50
C ILE A 72 -3.58 -3.29 -4.76
N PHE A 73 -4.69 -2.59 -4.91
CA PHE A 73 -4.93 -1.65 -6.01
C PHE A 73 -4.44 -0.27 -5.62
N ILE A 74 -3.54 0.32 -6.42
CA ILE A 74 -2.88 1.59 -6.10
C ILE A 74 -3.24 2.67 -7.12
N GLY A 75 -3.84 3.77 -6.65
CA GLY A 75 -4.22 4.93 -7.46
C GLY A 75 -3.02 5.86 -7.68
N VAL A 76 -2.26 5.63 -8.75
CA VAL A 76 -0.96 6.29 -8.98
C VAL A 76 -1.07 7.81 -9.04
N ASP A 77 -2.17 8.34 -9.61
CA ASP A 77 -2.38 9.78 -9.70
C ASP A 77 -2.69 10.39 -8.32
N VAL A 78 -3.40 9.68 -7.44
CA VAL A 78 -3.65 10.09 -6.05
C VAL A 78 -2.35 10.05 -5.24
N VAL A 79 -1.56 8.98 -5.38
CA VAL A 79 -0.21 8.88 -4.77
C VAL A 79 0.66 10.07 -5.18
N ARG A 80 0.66 10.44 -6.46
CA ARG A 80 1.42 11.60 -6.95
C ARG A 80 0.94 12.92 -6.35
N ALA A 81 -0.38 13.11 -6.24
CA ALA A 81 -0.94 14.30 -5.59
C ALA A 81 -0.62 14.34 -4.09
N ASN A 82 -0.66 13.20 -3.40
CA ASN A 82 -0.29 13.09 -1.99
C ASN A 82 1.20 13.40 -1.77
N ALA A 83 2.09 12.89 -2.63
CA ALA A 83 3.52 13.17 -2.55
C ALA A 83 3.81 14.68 -2.61
N GLN A 84 3.14 15.39 -3.54
CA GLN A 84 3.21 16.86 -3.63
C GLN A 84 2.64 17.54 -2.38
N ARG A 85 1.46 17.10 -1.93
CA ARG A 85 0.78 17.66 -0.75
C ARG A 85 1.58 17.52 0.54
N PHE A 86 2.29 16.41 0.70
CA PHE A 86 3.05 16.10 1.90
C PHE A 86 4.54 16.45 1.77
N SER A 87 4.96 17.04 0.64
CA SER A 87 6.36 17.42 0.37
C SER A 87 7.33 16.24 0.52
N VAL A 88 6.95 15.07 0.00
CA VAL A 88 7.78 13.85 -0.03
C VAL A 88 8.03 13.40 -1.46
N THR A 89 9.02 12.54 -1.67
CA THR A 89 9.26 11.95 -2.99
C THR A 89 8.09 11.06 -3.39
N PHE A 90 7.85 10.94 -4.70
CA PHE A 90 6.82 10.04 -5.22
C PHE A 90 7.10 8.59 -4.79
N GLN A 91 8.38 8.19 -4.76
CA GLN A 91 8.85 6.88 -4.35
C GLN A 91 8.53 6.59 -2.87
N ALA A 92 8.80 7.54 -1.97
CA ALA A 92 8.48 7.41 -0.56
C ALA A 92 6.97 7.25 -0.31
N GLU A 93 6.15 8.06 -0.99
CA GLU A 93 4.69 7.95 -0.86
C GLU A 93 4.16 6.66 -1.49
N LEU A 94 4.71 6.23 -2.63
CA LEU A 94 4.34 4.96 -3.26
C LEU A 94 4.65 3.77 -2.34
N LEU A 95 5.84 3.75 -1.72
CA LEU A 95 6.20 2.72 -0.74
C LEU A 95 5.29 2.78 0.49
N ARG A 96 4.97 3.97 0.99
CA ARG A 96 4.03 4.14 2.11
C ARG A 96 2.70 3.47 1.81
N VAL A 97 2.15 3.72 0.63
CA VAL A 97 0.85 3.21 0.20
C VAL A 97 0.89 1.70 -0.05
N ILE A 98 1.99 1.16 -0.58
CA ILE A 98 2.22 -0.29 -0.70
C ILE A 98 2.28 -0.95 0.69
N PHE A 99 3.05 -0.38 1.62
CA PHE A 99 3.16 -0.89 2.98
C PHE A 99 1.83 -0.80 3.72
N HIS A 100 1.08 0.28 3.50
CA HIS A 100 -0.28 0.44 4.01
C HIS A 100 -1.20 -0.69 3.54
N GLY A 101 -1.18 -1.01 2.24
CA GLY A 101 -1.93 -2.16 1.69
C GLY A 101 -1.54 -3.48 2.34
N LEU A 102 -0.24 -3.77 2.47
CA LEU A 102 0.22 -5.00 3.15
C LEU A 102 -0.17 -5.02 4.63
N LEU A 103 -0.12 -3.88 5.33
CA LEU A 103 -0.52 -3.79 6.73
C LEU A 103 -2.01 -4.09 6.92
N HIS A 104 -2.88 -3.67 5.99
CA HIS A 104 -4.28 -4.12 6.00
C HIS A 104 -4.38 -5.65 5.88
N LEU A 105 -3.63 -6.28 4.96
CA LEU A 105 -3.56 -7.75 4.86
C LEU A 105 -3.01 -8.41 6.14
N CYS A 106 -2.14 -7.72 6.89
CA CYS A 106 -1.67 -8.17 8.20
C CYS A 106 -2.72 -8.02 9.32
N GLY A 107 -3.88 -7.40 9.05
CA GLY A 107 -4.99 -7.22 9.99
C GLY A 107 -5.08 -5.86 10.66
N TYR A 108 -4.27 -4.88 10.23
CA TYR A 108 -4.38 -3.51 10.71
C TYR A 108 -5.64 -2.84 10.13
N LYS A 109 -6.20 -1.90 10.87
CA LYS A 109 -7.39 -1.11 10.48
C LYS A 109 -7.07 0.37 10.64
N ASP A 110 -7.87 1.23 10.03
CA ASP A 110 -7.67 2.68 9.97
C ASP A 110 -8.96 3.50 10.06
N LYS A 111 -10.05 2.92 10.59
CA LYS A 111 -11.35 3.62 10.69
C LYS A 111 -11.41 4.60 11.86
N THR A 112 -10.82 4.24 13.01
CA THR A 112 -10.80 5.10 14.20
C THR A 112 -9.53 5.94 14.29
N LYS A 113 -9.53 7.00 15.11
CA LYS A 113 -8.32 7.82 15.34
C LYS A 113 -7.15 7.00 15.91
N ALA A 114 -7.43 6.08 16.84
CA ALA A 114 -6.42 5.21 17.43
C ALA A 114 -5.84 4.22 16.40
N GLN A 115 -6.71 3.63 15.58
CA GLN A 115 -6.34 2.76 14.47
C GLN A 115 -5.44 3.47 13.45
N ARG A 116 -5.83 4.67 13.01
CA ARG A 116 -5.00 5.49 12.11
C ARG A 116 -3.65 5.83 12.71
N LEU A 117 -3.60 6.16 13.99
CA LEU A 117 -2.34 6.45 14.67
C LEU A 117 -1.42 5.22 14.69
N GLN A 118 -1.97 4.03 14.97
CA GLN A 118 -1.21 2.78 14.95
C GLN A 118 -0.70 2.46 13.54
N MET A 119 -1.56 2.60 12.52
CA MET A 119 -1.20 2.40 11.12
C MET A 119 -0.08 3.35 10.68
N ARG A 120 -0.23 4.66 10.97
CA ARG A 120 0.82 5.65 10.70
C ARG A 120 2.16 5.31 11.34
N ARG A 121 2.15 4.91 12.62
CA ARG A 121 3.38 4.50 13.32
C ARG A 121 4.08 3.32 12.65
N LYS A 122 3.31 2.36 12.12
CA LYS A 122 3.85 1.21 11.39
C LYS A 122 4.36 1.59 10.01
N GLU A 123 3.63 2.41 9.27
CA GLU A 123 4.11 2.99 8.01
C GLU A 123 5.45 3.71 8.19
N ASP A 124 5.55 4.61 9.17
CA ASP A 124 6.75 5.39 9.46
C ASP A 124 7.92 4.48 9.89
N TYR A 125 7.64 3.48 10.72
CA TYR A 125 8.63 2.48 11.13
C TYR A 125 9.22 1.74 9.92
N TYR A 126 8.38 1.25 9.01
CA TYR A 126 8.85 0.49 7.85
C TYR A 126 9.52 1.37 6.78
N LEU A 127 9.03 2.57 6.56
CA LEU A 127 9.72 3.54 5.69
C LEU A 127 11.12 3.88 6.21
N LYS A 128 11.26 4.04 7.53
CA LYS A 128 12.58 4.26 8.16
C LYS A 128 13.49 3.03 8.06
N LEU A 129 12.92 1.83 8.17
CA LEU A 129 13.69 0.58 8.05
C LEU A 129 14.20 0.36 6.62
N PHE A 130 13.48 0.85 5.62
CA PHE A 130 13.82 0.69 4.20
C PHE A 130 14.12 2.04 3.51
N THR A 131 14.76 2.98 4.21
CA THR A 131 15.01 4.34 3.70
C THR A 131 15.79 4.33 2.37
N ASP A 132 16.78 3.45 2.21
CA ASP A 132 17.57 3.29 0.97
C ASP A 132 16.76 2.77 -0.25
N TYR A 133 15.47 2.53 -0.07
CA TYR A 133 14.53 2.06 -1.09
C TYR A 133 13.56 3.16 -1.52
N ALA A 134 13.52 4.27 -0.79
CA ALA A 134 12.65 5.43 -1.04
C ALA A 134 13.33 6.58 -1.81
N ASP A 135 14.64 6.47 -2.05
CA ASP A 135 15.48 7.41 -2.81
C ASP A 135 15.58 7.06 -4.30
#